data_AF-A0A955WKT0-F1
#
_entry.id   AF-A0A955WKT0-F1
#
_cell.length_a   1.000
_cell.length_b   1.000
_cell.length_c   1.000
_cell.angle_alpha   90.00
_cell.angle_beta   90.00
_cell.angle_gamma   90.00
#
_symmetry.space_group_name_H-M   'P 1'
#
loop_
_entity.id
_entity.type
_entity.pdbx_description
1 polymer ?
#
loop_
_entity_poly.entity_id
_entity_poly.type
_entity_poly.pdbx_seq_one_letter_code
_entity_poly.pdbx_strand_id
1 'polypeptide(L)'
;VDVGAGGDCAAPVPAVLGVRYIGVTEGAGALAGSCGAINGAVDAPEAVFAFAAPRAGQYCATTAGSRLDTALYARAVCDDAGTELACSDDAFDLTGGPQGALTFAADFGQSVVLIVDGFALPGNGDAGPFVFAVTGGPCAPL
;
A
#
# COMPACT_ATOMS: atom_id res chain seq x y z
N VAL A 1 12.28 8.35 4.21
CA VAL A 1 11.68 8.85 5.47
C VAL A 1 11.29 7.65 6.29
N ASP A 2 11.75 7.57 7.53
CA ASP A 2 11.32 6.50 8.44
C ASP A 2 10.00 6.90 9.08
N VAL A 3 9.02 5.99 9.05
CA VAL A 3 7.66 6.21 9.59
C VAL A 3 7.32 5.28 10.74
N GLY A 4 8.27 4.48 11.24
CA GLY A 4 8.01 3.48 12.27
C GLY A 4 6.95 2.48 11.82
N ALA A 5 5.89 2.33 12.62
CA ALA A 5 4.75 1.47 12.34
C ALA A 5 3.89 1.92 11.13
N GLY A 6 4.11 3.14 10.63
CA GLY A 6 3.19 3.78 9.67
C GLY A 6 2.04 4.50 10.35
N GLY A 7 0.97 4.75 9.59
CA GLY A 7 -0.26 5.37 10.09
C GLY A 7 -1.43 4.40 10.04
N ASP A 8 -2.58 4.84 10.54
CA ASP A 8 -3.86 4.12 10.45
C ASP A 8 -4.89 4.96 9.69
N CYS A 9 -6.15 4.49 9.60
CA CYS A 9 -7.20 5.25 8.93
C CYS A 9 -7.57 6.57 9.62
N ALA A 10 -7.33 6.71 10.92
CA ALA A 10 -7.61 7.94 11.67
C ALA A 10 -6.50 9.00 11.49
N ALA A 11 -5.25 8.54 11.34
CA ALA A 11 -4.06 9.36 11.19
C ALA A 11 -3.10 8.77 10.13
N PRO A 12 -3.48 8.79 8.84
CA PRO A 12 -2.65 8.23 7.78
C PRO A 12 -1.39 9.09 7.58
N VAL A 13 -0.27 8.46 7.22
CA VAL A 13 0.97 9.17 6.92
C VAL A 13 0.81 9.95 5.61
N PRO A 14 1.08 11.27 5.57
CA PRO A 14 1.03 12.02 4.31
C PRO A 14 2.11 11.54 3.34
N ALA A 15 1.70 10.94 2.23
CA ALA A 15 2.60 10.52 1.16
C ALA A 15 2.84 11.66 0.16
N VAL A 16 4.10 12.00 -0.02
CA VAL A 16 4.60 12.98 -0.99
C VAL A 16 5.18 12.29 -2.21
N LEU A 17 4.79 12.77 -3.40
CA LEU A 17 5.27 12.24 -4.69
C LEU A 17 6.81 12.23 -4.75
N GLY A 18 7.39 11.09 -5.14
CA GLY A 18 8.83 10.88 -5.28
C GLY A 18 9.58 10.67 -3.97
N VAL A 19 8.91 10.73 -2.83
CA VAL A 19 9.52 10.40 -1.53
C VAL A 19 9.42 8.91 -1.28
N ARG A 20 10.53 8.34 -0.82
CA ARG A 20 10.63 6.95 -0.37
C ARG A 20 10.46 6.88 1.16
N TYR A 21 9.58 6.01 1.61
CA TYR A 21 9.32 5.70 3.01
C TYR A 21 9.88 4.33 3.36
N ILE A 22 10.30 4.18 4.60
CA ILE A 22 10.66 2.89 5.22
C ILE A 22 9.93 2.81 6.55
N GLY A 23 9.56 1.61 6.96
CA GLY A 23 8.91 1.37 8.23
C GLY A 23 8.87 -0.12 8.54
N VAL A 24 8.06 -0.49 9.51
CA VAL A 24 7.76 -1.88 9.89
C VAL A 24 6.26 -2.00 10.08
N THR A 25 5.63 -3.02 9.50
CA THR A 25 4.26 -3.35 9.89
C THR A 25 4.33 -4.17 11.18
N GLU A 26 3.61 -3.75 12.21
CA GLU A 26 3.58 -4.40 13.52
C GLU A 26 2.24 -4.15 14.22
N GLY A 27 1.88 -5.03 15.16
CA GLY A 27 0.61 -4.96 15.86
C GLY A 27 -0.45 -5.87 15.26
N ALA A 28 -1.72 -5.47 15.39
CA ALA A 28 -2.86 -6.20 14.83
C ALA A 28 -3.28 -5.57 13.50
N GLY A 29 -3.67 -6.41 12.55
CA GLY A 29 -4.36 -5.96 11.34
C GLY A 29 -5.82 -5.62 11.57
N ALA A 30 -6.36 -4.78 10.69
CA ALA A 30 -7.75 -4.32 10.73
C ALA A 30 -8.36 -4.16 9.32
N LEU A 31 -7.54 -4.18 8.29
CA LEU A 31 -7.87 -3.96 6.90
C LEU A 31 -7.49 -5.21 6.10
N ALA A 32 -7.95 -5.25 4.86
CA ALA A 32 -7.60 -6.28 3.90
C ALA A 32 -7.91 -5.78 2.49
N GLY A 33 -6.98 -5.96 1.55
CA GLY A 33 -7.24 -5.75 0.13
C GLY A 33 -8.11 -6.86 -0.47
N SER A 34 -8.58 -6.65 -1.70
CA SER A 34 -9.16 -7.74 -2.50
C SER A 34 -8.12 -8.78 -2.96
N CYS A 35 -6.84 -8.47 -2.76
CA CYS A 35 -5.67 -9.31 -3.00
C CYS A 35 -4.82 -9.39 -1.73
N GLY A 36 -3.93 -10.39 -1.65
CA GLY A 36 -3.03 -10.57 -0.52
C GLY A 36 -3.68 -11.03 0.79
N ALA A 37 -5.00 -11.18 0.82
CA ALA A 37 -5.74 -11.76 1.94
C ALA A 37 -6.59 -12.95 1.48
N ILE A 38 -6.35 -14.12 2.06
CA ILE A 38 -7.12 -15.34 1.76
C ILE A 38 -8.34 -15.41 2.67
N ASN A 39 -9.52 -15.61 2.08
CA ASN A 39 -10.82 -15.65 2.78
C ASN A 39 -11.11 -14.38 3.60
N GLY A 40 -10.57 -13.22 3.18
CA GLY A 40 -10.76 -11.95 3.88
C GLY A 40 -10.09 -11.88 5.24
N ALA A 41 -8.97 -12.59 5.42
CA ALA A 41 -8.14 -12.48 6.61
C ALA A 41 -7.65 -11.04 6.80
N VAL A 42 -7.67 -10.56 8.04
CA VAL A 42 -7.26 -9.20 8.45
C VAL A 42 -6.16 -9.26 9.52
N ASP A 43 -5.47 -10.39 9.60
CA ASP A 43 -4.52 -10.67 10.69
C ASP A 43 -3.14 -10.02 10.45
N ALA A 44 -2.86 -9.54 9.23
CA ALA A 44 -1.61 -8.87 8.88
C ALA A 44 -1.70 -7.37 9.23
N PRO A 45 -0.74 -6.80 9.98
CA PRO A 45 -0.75 -5.38 10.31
C PRO A 45 -0.43 -4.51 9.09
N GLU A 46 -1.05 -3.32 9.05
CA GLU A 46 -0.94 -2.39 7.92
C GLU A 46 -0.31 -1.05 8.30
N ALA A 47 0.32 -0.41 7.31
CA ALA A 47 0.71 0.98 7.33
C ALA A 47 -0.10 1.78 6.30
N VAL A 48 -0.86 2.77 6.80
CA VAL A 48 -1.75 3.59 5.99
C VAL A 48 -1.10 4.92 5.61
N PHE A 49 -1.19 5.25 4.32
CA PHE A 49 -0.72 6.49 3.74
C PHE A 49 -1.86 7.25 3.07
N ALA A 50 -1.81 8.59 3.10
CA ALA A 50 -2.72 9.46 2.35
C ALA A 50 -1.93 10.25 1.30
N PHE A 51 -2.27 10.03 0.03
CA PHE A 51 -1.66 10.72 -1.11
C PHE A 51 -2.63 11.73 -1.70
N ALA A 52 -2.25 13.01 -1.71
CA ALA A 52 -2.96 14.05 -2.44
C ALA A 52 -2.27 14.28 -3.78
N ALA A 53 -2.99 14.02 -4.89
CA ALA A 53 -2.42 14.12 -6.22
C ALA A 53 -2.06 15.57 -6.59
N PRO A 54 -0.79 15.90 -6.87
CA PRO A 54 -0.37 17.27 -7.18
C PRO A 54 -0.80 17.74 -8.58
N ARG A 55 -1.32 16.84 -9.41
CA ARG A 55 -1.89 17.08 -10.74
C ARG A 55 -2.84 15.95 -11.13
N ALA A 56 -3.72 16.18 -12.09
CA ALA A 56 -4.48 15.07 -12.66
C ALA A 56 -3.54 14.13 -13.44
N GLY A 57 -3.71 12.80 -13.28
CA GLY A 57 -2.92 11.82 -14.02
C GLY A 57 -2.86 10.44 -13.36
N GLN A 58 -1.96 9.60 -13.89
CA GLN A 58 -1.65 8.29 -13.33
C GLN A 58 -0.47 8.36 -12.37
N TYR A 59 -0.48 7.47 -11.39
CA TYR A 59 0.54 7.32 -10.37
C TYR A 59 0.83 5.84 -10.15
N CYS A 60 2.09 5.52 -9.86
CA CYS A 60 2.51 4.20 -9.45
C CYS A 60 2.81 4.22 -7.94
N ALA A 61 2.11 3.39 -7.18
CA ALA A 61 2.48 3.06 -5.82
C ALA A 61 3.20 1.71 -5.82
N THR A 62 4.30 1.60 -5.09
CA THR A 62 5.06 0.36 -5.01
C THR A 62 5.69 0.15 -3.65
N THR A 63 5.83 -1.12 -3.27
CA THR A 63 6.56 -1.59 -2.10
C THR A 63 7.88 -2.26 -2.45
N ALA A 64 8.38 -2.08 -3.68
CA ALA A 64 9.64 -2.67 -4.14
C ALA A 64 10.81 -2.41 -3.17
N GLY A 65 11.56 -3.48 -2.88
CA GLY A 65 12.68 -3.46 -1.93
C GLY A 65 12.29 -3.68 -0.46
N SER A 66 11.02 -3.97 -0.18
CA SER A 66 10.58 -4.52 1.11
C SER A 66 11.18 -5.91 1.34
N ARG A 67 11.33 -6.30 2.60
CA ARG A 67 11.61 -7.72 2.96
C ARG A 67 10.35 -8.47 3.36
N LEU A 68 9.25 -7.74 3.48
CA LEU A 68 7.90 -8.24 3.68
C LEU A 68 7.32 -8.72 2.34
N ASP A 69 6.57 -9.82 2.37
CA ASP A 69 5.61 -10.19 1.34
C ASP A 69 4.41 -9.26 1.48
N THR A 70 4.27 -8.30 0.57
CA THR A 70 3.36 -7.16 0.79
C THR A 70 2.12 -7.25 -0.07
N ALA A 71 0.98 -7.06 0.56
CA ALA A 71 -0.24 -6.65 -0.12
C ALA A 71 -0.30 -5.11 -0.16
N LEU A 72 -0.42 -4.52 -1.35
CA LEU A 72 -0.58 -3.08 -1.55
C LEU A 72 -1.93 -2.80 -2.18
N TYR A 73 -2.72 -1.89 -1.60
CA TYR A 73 -4.01 -1.51 -2.17
C TYR A 73 -4.31 -0.02 -2.03
N ALA A 74 -5.11 0.49 -2.95
CA ALA A 74 -5.53 1.88 -3.04
C ALA A 74 -7.03 2.00 -2.80
N ARG A 75 -7.47 2.95 -1.98
CA ARG A 75 -8.89 3.22 -1.68
C ARG A 75 -9.22 4.71 -1.77
N ALA A 76 -10.47 5.02 -2.11
CA ALA A 76 -10.96 6.40 -2.00
C ALA A 76 -11.30 6.78 -0.54
N VAL A 77 -11.77 5.81 0.25
CA VAL A 77 -12.09 5.96 1.68
C VAL A 77 -11.42 4.82 2.45
N CYS A 78 -10.66 5.16 3.49
CA CYS A 78 -9.80 4.19 4.18
C CYS A 78 -10.56 2.97 4.73
N ASP A 79 -11.59 3.22 5.55
CA ASP A 79 -12.39 2.19 6.23
C ASP A 79 -13.54 1.63 5.36
N ASP A 80 -13.54 1.87 4.05
CA ASP A 80 -14.55 1.34 3.13
C ASP A 80 -13.88 0.52 2.01
N ALA A 81 -13.89 -0.80 2.20
CA ALA A 81 -13.37 -1.76 1.23
C ALA A 81 -14.10 -1.69 -0.12
N GLY A 82 -15.34 -1.21 -0.18
CA GLY A 82 -16.08 -1.01 -1.42
C GLY A 82 -15.54 0.12 -2.29
N THR A 83 -14.61 0.93 -1.78
CA THR A 83 -13.96 2.03 -2.50
C THR A 83 -12.56 1.69 -3.01
N GLU A 84 -12.20 0.40 -3.04
CA GLU A 84 -10.93 -0.04 -3.59
C GLU A 84 -10.81 0.31 -5.08
N LEU A 85 -9.71 0.95 -5.43
CA LEU A 85 -9.36 1.42 -6.77
C LEU A 85 -8.46 0.42 -7.49
N ALA A 86 -7.55 -0.20 -6.75
CA ALA A 86 -6.59 -1.19 -7.23
C ALA A 86 -5.99 -1.96 -6.05
N CYS A 87 -5.52 -3.18 -6.32
CA CYS A 87 -4.80 -4.04 -5.38
C CYS A 87 -3.67 -4.78 -6.11
N SER A 88 -2.54 -4.99 -5.45
CA SER A 88 -1.42 -5.81 -5.91
C SER A 88 -0.66 -6.43 -4.74
N ASP A 89 -0.45 -7.74 -4.79
CA ASP A 89 0.29 -8.52 -3.79
C ASP A 89 1.63 -8.99 -4.37
N ASP A 90 1.56 -9.70 -5.50
CA ASP A 90 2.71 -10.20 -6.23
C ASP A 90 2.95 -9.45 -7.55
N ALA A 91 3.84 -8.45 -7.56
CA ALA A 91 4.25 -7.76 -8.78
C ALA A 91 5.70 -8.08 -9.18
N PHE A 92 6.05 -9.37 -9.28
CA PHE A 92 7.42 -9.85 -9.57
C PHE A 92 8.11 -9.13 -10.74
N ASP A 93 7.41 -8.91 -11.85
CA ASP A 93 7.97 -8.22 -13.04
C ASP A 93 8.30 -6.74 -12.79
N LEU A 94 7.72 -6.14 -11.75
CA LEU A 94 7.87 -4.73 -11.39
C LEU A 94 8.74 -4.53 -10.14
N THR A 95 8.83 -5.51 -9.25
CA THR A 95 9.47 -5.37 -7.93
C THR A 95 10.64 -6.32 -7.72
N GLY A 96 10.77 -7.37 -8.55
CA GLY A 96 11.78 -8.41 -8.41
C GLY A 96 11.50 -9.40 -7.26
N GLY A 97 10.31 -9.37 -6.66
CA GLY A 97 9.93 -10.21 -5.53
C GLY A 97 8.42 -10.21 -5.25
N PRO A 98 7.98 -10.78 -4.11
CA PRO A 98 6.59 -10.83 -3.69
C PRO A 98 6.16 -9.49 -3.06
N GLN A 99 6.38 -8.41 -3.81
CA GLN A 99 5.99 -7.07 -3.38
C GLN A 99 5.00 -6.49 -4.38
N GLY A 100 4.05 -5.72 -3.86
CA GLY A 100 3.01 -5.07 -4.62
C GLY A 100 3.50 -3.85 -5.41
N ALA A 101 2.91 -3.67 -6.58
CA ALA A 101 2.99 -2.44 -7.36
C ALA A 101 1.68 -2.25 -8.13
N LEU A 102 1.05 -1.08 -7.94
CA LEU A 102 -0.22 -0.77 -8.58
C LEU A 102 -0.20 0.60 -9.24
N THR A 103 -0.95 0.72 -10.33
CA THR A 103 -1.22 2.00 -10.99
C THR A 103 -2.63 2.46 -10.64
N PHE A 104 -2.77 3.71 -10.26
CA PHE A 104 -4.07 4.35 -10.04
C PHE A 104 -4.13 5.72 -10.74
N ALA A 105 -5.33 6.17 -11.06
CA ALA A 105 -5.57 7.52 -11.57
C ALA A 105 -6.12 8.40 -10.44
N ALA A 106 -5.72 9.68 -10.43
CA ALA A 106 -6.25 10.66 -9.50
C ALA A 106 -6.30 12.05 -10.15
N ASP A 107 -7.37 12.80 -9.88
CA ASP A 107 -7.52 14.19 -10.26
C ASP A 107 -6.70 15.13 -9.36
N PHE A 108 -6.49 16.38 -9.79
CA PHE A 108 -5.77 17.37 -8.98
C PHE A 108 -6.42 17.54 -7.60
N GLY A 109 -5.64 17.35 -6.53
CA GLY A 109 -6.08 17.45 -5.15
C GLY A 109 -6.94 16.27 -4.66
N GLN A 110 -7.24 15.29 -5.52
CA GLN A 110 -7.92 14.08 -5.08
C GLN A 110 -7.03 13.33 -4.08
N SER A 111 -7.62 12.98 -2.94
CA SER A 111 -6.98 12.14 -1.92
C SER A 111 -7.21 10.67 -2.26
N VAL A 112 -6.14 9.89 -2.25
CA VAL A 112 -6.15 8.43 -2.37
C VAL A 112 -5.45 7.86 -1.15
N VAL A 113 -6.07 6.89 -0.50
CA VAL A 113 -5.48 6.15 0.61
C VAL A 113 -4.72 4.97 0.04
N LEU A 114 -3.47 4.79 0.45
CA LEU A 114 -2.59 3.71 0.02
C LEU A 114 -2.20 2.91 1.26
N ILE A 115 -2.48 1.61 1.24
CA ILE A 115 -2.30 0.75 2.40
C ILE A 115 -1.23 -0.29 2.04
N VAL A 116 -0.16 -0.29 2.82
CA VAL A 116 0.90 -1.29 2.77
C VAL A 116 0.63 -2.31 3.87
N ASP A 117 0.38 -3.54 3.47
CA ASP A 117 -0.09 -4.62 4.32
C ASP A 117 0.81 -5.86 4.09
N GLY A 118 0.70 -6.86 4.95
CA GLY A 118 1.33 -8.16 4.74
C GLY A 118 0.37 -9.15 4.08
N PHE A 119 0.92 -10.20 3.45
CA PHE A 119 0.10 -11.33 3.03
C PHE A 119 -0.56 -12.00 4.24
N ALA A 120 -1.86 -12.34 4.14
CA ALA A 120 -2.65 -12.88 5.24
C ALA A 120 -3.39 -14.18 4.89
N LEU A 121 -3.21 -15.19 5.75
CA LEU A 121 -4.07 -16.36 5.89
C LEU A 121 -4.92 -16.24 7.16
N PRO A 122 -6.06 -16.93 7.27
CA PRO A 122 -6.85 -16.92 8.50
C PRO A 122 -6.02 -17.32 9.74
N GLY A 123 -5.88 -16.41 10.70
CA GLY A 123 -5.10 -16.60 11.92
C GLY A 123 -3.59 -16.46 11.76
N ASN A 124 -3.10 -16.02 10.59
CA ASN A 124 -1.67 -15.81 10.33
C ASN A 124 -1.46 -14.71 9.28
N GLY A 125 -1.00 -13.54 9.71
CA GLY A 125 -0.62 -12.43 8.83
C GLY A 125 0.88 -12.16 8.88
N ASP A 126 1.47 -11.93 7.72
CA ASP A 126 2.86 -11.52 7.61
C ASP A 126 3.04 -10.09 8.13
N ALA A 127 4.16 -9.84 8.79
CA ALA A 127 4.51 -8.54 9.35
C ALA A 127 6.02 -8.33 9.21
N GLY A 128 6.45 -7.09 9.00
CA GLY A 128 7.88 -6.81 8.89
C GLY A 128 8.25 -5.51 8.20
N PRO A 129 9.55 -5.32 7.92
CA PRO A 129 10.04 -4.08 7.37
C PRO A 129 9.60 -3.89 5.91
N PHE A 130 9.01 -2.73 5.66
CA PHE A 130 8.54 -2.33 4.35
C PHE A 130 9.29 -1.11 3.81
N VAL A 131 9.24 -1.00 2.49
CA VAL A 131 9.59 0.17 1.69
C VAL A 131 8.32 0.60 0.99
N PHE A 132 8.09 1.91 0.85
CA PHE A 132 6.95 2.43 0.12
C PHE A 132 7.32 3.69 -0.65
N ALA A 133 6.82 3.84 -1.87
CA ALA A 133 6.97 5.06 -2.64
C ALA A 133 5.80 5.26 -3.62
N VAL A 134 5.54 6.52 -3.95
CA VAL A 134 4.63 6.91 -5.03
C VAL A 134 5.39 7.71 -6.08
N THR A 135 5.29 7.33 -7.35
CA THR A 135 5.89 8.04 -8.49
C THR A 135 4.82 8.44 -9.50
N GLY A 136 5.15 9.39 -10.37
CA GLY A 136 4.22 9.86 -11.41
C GLY A 136 4.30 8.98 -12.66
N GLY A 137 3.15 8.72 -13.28
CA GLY A 137 3.01 7.81 -14.41
C GLY A 137 2.55 6.40 -13.99
N PRO A 138 2.31 5.51 -14.96
CA PRO A 138 2.01 4.11 -14.67
C PRO A 138 3.24 3.40 -14.10
N CYS A 139 3.04 2.30 -13.39
CA CYS A 139 4.13 1.42 -13.02
C CYS A 139 4.79 0.84 -14.28
N ALA A 140 6.11 0.79 -14.27
CA ALA A 140 6.91 0.25 -15.36
C ALA A 140 7.91 -0.77 -14.80
N PRO A 141 8.23 -1.84 -15.55
CA PRO A 141 9.28 -2.79 -15.16
C PRO A 141 10.60 -2.08 -14.89
N LEU A 142 11.35 -2.61 -13.92
CA LEU A 142 12.69 -2.14 -13.56
C LEU A 142 13.72 -2.38 -14.69
#